data_AF-A0A2V5MHS9-F1
#
_entry.id   AF-A0A2V5MHS9-F1
#
_cell.length_a   1.000
_cell.length_b   1.000
_cell.length_c   1.000
_cell.angle_alpha   90.00
_cell.angle_beta   90.00
_cell.angle_gamma   90.00
#
_symmetry.space_group_name_H-M   'P 1'
#
loop_
_entity.id
_entity.type
_entity.pdbx_description
1 polymer ?
#
loop_
_entity_poly.entity_id
_entity_poly.type
_entity_poly.pdbx_seq_one_letter_code
_entity_poly.pdbx_strand_id
1 'polypeptide(L)'
;GFRPELVGADVPGYLSETLVARPRAFERAGYFDPSFSQGEDTEWFARARQLGLEMEMVDEVLVHKRLHTNNITYSAARAQHWRREILRVAKKTLELRRTLE
;
A
#
# COMPACT_ATOMS: atom_id res chain seq x y z
N GLY A 1 9.01 3.76 -9.58
CA GLY A 1 8.71 4.65 -10.72
C GLY A 1 7.68 3.97 -11.57
N PHE A 2 6.98 4.73 -12.41
CA PHE A 2 6.02 4.18 -13.37
C PHE A 2 6.64 3.02 -14.17
N ARG A 3 5.88 1.93 -14.30
CA ARG A 3 6.26 0.71 -15.02
C ARG A 3 5.38 0.61 -16.28
N PRO A 4 5.89 1.01 -17.46
CA PRO A 4 5.10 1.01 -18.71
C PRO A 4 4.48 -0.36 -19.05
N GLU A 5 5.13 -1.44 -18.66
CA GLU A 5 4.67 -2.82 -18.87
C GLU A 5 3.38 -3.16 -18.11
N LEU A 6 2.95 -2.34 -17.15
CA LEU A 6 1.70 -2.53 -16.42
C LEU A 6 0.50 -1.90 -17.13
N VAL A 7 0.71 -1.12 -18.20
CA VAL A 7 -0.39 -0.46 -18.91
C VAL A 7 -1.19 -1.51 -19.69
N GLY A 8 -2.48 -1.61 -19.38
CA GLY A 8 -3.39 -2.55 -20.04
C GLY A 8 -3.29 -3.99 -19.55
N ALA A 9 -2.46 -4.25 -18.53
CA ALA A 9 -2.40 -5.54 -17.85
C ALA A 9 -3.27 -5.51 -16.58
N ASP A 10 -3.84 -6.67 -16.24
CA ASP A 10 -4.45 -6.88 -14.93
C ASP A 10 -3.33 -7.07 -13.91
N VAL A 11 -3.31 -6.22 -12.90
CA VAL A 11 -2.24 -6.19 -11.89
C VAL A 11 -2.85 -6.39 -10.51
N PRO A 12 -2.56 -7.52 -9.83
CA PRO A 12 -2.99 -7.70 -8.45
C PRO A 12 -2.29 -6.65 -7.57
N GLY A 13 -3.04 -6.03 -6.67
CA GLY A 13 -2.52 -4.96 -5.84
C GLY A 13 -3.33 -4.76 -4.58
N TYR A 14 -2.62 -4.63 -3.46
CA TYR A 14 -3.20 -4.15 -2.21
C TYR A 14 -3.32 -2.64 -2.27
N LEU A 15 -4.52 -2.15 -2.57
CA LEU A 15 -4.82 -0.75 -2.81
C LEU A 15 -5.96 -0.29 -1.90
N SER A 16 -5.92 0.97 -1.47
CA SER A 16 -7.02 1.55 -0.69
C SER A 16 -8.32 1.68 -1.50
N GLU A 17 -8.23 1.81 -2.82
CA GLU A 17 -9.37 2.03 -3.73
C GLU A 17 -10.34 0.85 -3.79
N THR A 18 -9.87 -0.37 -3.50
CA THR A 18 -10.66 -1.61 -3.53
C THR A 18 -10.69 -2.32 -2.16
N LEU A 19 -10.20 -1.66 -1.11
CA LEU A 19 -10.17 -2.22 0.24
C LEU A 19 -11.58 -2.25 0.85
N VAL A 20 -12.05 -3.45 1.17
CA VAL A 20 -13.19 -3.67 2.07
C VAL A 20 -12.68 -4.34 3.33
N ALA A 21 -12.88 -3.69 4.48
CA ALA A 21 -12.47 -4.22 5.77
C ALA A 21 -13.58 -4.06 6.81
N ARG A 22 -13.66 -5.02 7.74
CA ARG A 22 -14.50 -4.89 8.93
C ARG A 22 -13.92 -3.81 9.85
N PRO A 23 -14.74 -3.09 10.64
CA PRO A 23 -14.25 -2.08 11.60
C PRO A 23 -13.16 -2.63 12.55
N ARG A 24 -13.35 -3.87 13.03
CA ARG A 24 -12.37 -4.59 13.87
C ARG A 24 -10.97 -4.72 13.26
N ALA A 25 -10.82 -4.63 11.94
CA ALA A 25 -9.51 -4.65 11.30
C ALA A 25 -8.72 -3.37 11.63
N PHE A 26 -9.36 -2.20 11.55
CA PHE A 26 -8.74 -0.93 11.91
C PHE A 26 -8.56 -0.76 13.42
N GLU A 27 -9.45 -1.33 14.24
CA GLU A 27 -9.25 -1.37 15.69
C GLU A 27 -7.99 -2.16 16.08
N ARG A 28 -7.69 -3.25 15.35
CA ARG A 28 -6.50 -4.08 15.60
C ARG A 28 -5.22 -3.52 14.96
N ALA A 29 -5.29 -3.11 13.70
CA ALA A 29 -4.12 -2.66 12.95
C ALA A 29 -3.79 -1.17 13.16
N GLY A 30 -4.73 -0.40 13.71
CA GLY A 30 -4.72 1.06 13.69
C GLY A 30 -5.17 1.63 12.34
N TYR A 31 -5.26 2.95 12.27
CA TYR A 31 -5.54 3.68 11.03
C TYR A 31 -4.29 3.86 10.16
N PHE A 32 -4.48 4.38 8.95
CA PHE A 32 -3.39 4.83 8.09
C PHE A 32 -2.49 5.82 8.84
N ASP A 33 -1.18 5.65 8.70
CA ASP A 33 -0.21 6.56 9.32
C ASP A 33 -0.10 7.85 8.50
N PRO A 34 -0.51 9.02 9.05
CA PRO A 34 -0.51 10.28 8.32
C PRO A 34 0.89 10.83 8.04
N SER A 35 1.94 10.22 8.59
CA SER A 35 3.34 10.58 8.29
C SER A 35 3.83 10.07 6.93
N PHE A 36 3.03 9.23 6.26
CA PHE A 36 3.22 8.85 4.87
C PHE A 36 2.43 9.79 3.96
N SER A 37 3.16 10.45 3.06
CA SER A 37 2.53 11.25 1.99
C SER A 37 2.29 10.44 0.72
N GLN A 38 2.88 9.25 0.64
CA GLN A 38 2.65 8.20 -0.36
C GLN A 38 2.96 6.85 0.31
N GLY A 39 2.10 5.85 0.13
CA GLY A 39 2.35 4.48 0.62
C GLY A 39 1.79 4.15 1.98
N GLU A 40 0.88 4.99 2.46
CA GLU A 40 0.09 4.77 3.66
C GLU A 40 -0.71 3.46 3.58
N ASP A 41 -1.22 3.11 2.39
CA ASP A 41 -1.92 1.85 2.15
C ASP A 41 -0.96 0.66 2.26
N THR A 42 0.19 0.73 1.58
CA THR A 42 1.23 -0.30 1.58
C THR A 42 1.76 -0.56 2.99
N GLU A 43 1.96 0.51 3.76
CA GLU A 43 2.32 0.41 5.18
C GLU A 43 1.23 -0.32 5.98
N TRP A 44 -0.03 0.08 5.80
CA TRP A 44 -1.14 -0.48 6.54
C TRP A 44 -1.34 -1.97 6.23
N PHE A 45 -1.26 -2.37 4.96
CA PHE A 45 -1.33 -3.80 4.58
C PHE A 45 -0.16 -4.61 5.13
N ALA A 46 1.06 -4.06 5.13
CA ALA A 46 2.22 -4.73 5.71
C ALA A 46 2.04 -4.94 7.23
N ARG A 47 1.58 -3.89 7.94
CA ARG A 47 1.28 -3.93 9.37
C ARG A 47 0.12 -4.88 9.69
N ALA A 48 -0.97 -4.84 8.92
CA ALA A 48 -2.12 -5.74 9.08
C ALA A 48 -1.69 -7.20 8.94
N ARG A 49 -0.90 -7.54 7.92
CA ARG A 49 -0.37 -8.90 7.73
C ARG A 49 0.46 -9.36 8.92
N GLN A 50 1.31 -8.47 9.43
CA GLN A 50 2.22 -8.76 10.53
C GLN A 50 1.50 -8.96 11.87
N LEU A 51 0.36 -8.31 12.05
CA LEU A 51 -0.54 -8.50 13.20
C LEU A 51 -1.49 -9.70 13.01
N GLY A 52 -1.28 -10.52 11.98
CA GLY A 52 -2.08 -11.72 11.71
C GLY A 52 -3.52 -11.41 11.33
N LEU A 53 -3.77 -10.30 10.63
CA LEU A 53 -5.07 -10.10 9.98
C LEU A 53 -5.11 -10.95 8.71
N GLU A 54 -6.16 -11.76 8.60
CA GLU A 54 -6.48 -12.48 7.37
C GLU A 54 -6.91 -11.48 6.28
N MET A 55 -6.33 -11.65 5.09
CA MET A 55 -6.56 -10.80 3.93
C MET A 55 -6.71 -11.69 2.70
N GLU A 56 -7.79 -11.49 1.96
CA GLU A 56 -8.07 -12.22 0.72
C GLU A 56 -8.09 -11.25 -0.45
N MET A 57 -7.48 -11.66 -1.57
CA MET A 57 -7.56 -10.93 -2.84
C MET A 57 -8.70 -11.51 -3.65
N VAL A 58 -9.62 -10.67 -4.12
CA VAL A 58 -10.65 -11.08 -5.08
C VAL A 58 -10.00 -11.10 -6.47
N ASP A 59 -10.06 -12.24 -7.15
CA ASP A 59 -9.51 -12.44 -8.51
C ASP A 59 -10.46 -11.86 -9.58
N GLU A 60 -10.81 -10.58 -9.42
CA GLU A 60 -11.63 -9.82 -10.36
C GLU A 60 -11.09 -8.39 -10.48
N VAL A 61 -11.24 -7.80 -11.67
CA VAL A 61 -10.86 -6.40 -11.91
C VAL A 61 -11.89 -5.48 -11.25
N LEU A 62 -11.56 -4.97 -10.07
CA LEU A 62 -12.44 -4.08 -9.29
C LEU A 62 -12.17 -2.58 -9.52
N VAL A 63 -11.09 -2.22 -10.21
CA VAL A 63 -10.73 -0.81 -10.47
C VAL A 63 -9.97 -0.63 -11.78
N HIS A 64 -10.37 0.39 -12.55
CA HIS A 64 -9.60 0.89 -13.70
C HIS A 64 -8.93 2.21 -13.34
N LYS A 65 -7.61 2.24 -13.27
CA LYS A 65 -6.85 3.44 -12.89
C LYS A 65 -6.48 4.26 -14.11
N ARG A 66 -6.86 5.54 -14.12
CA ARG A 66 -6.44 6.49 -15.14
C ARG A 66 -4.98 6.91 -14.91
N LEU A 67 -4.17 6.83 -15.96
CA LEU A 67 -2.82 7.39 -15.97
C LEU A 67 -2.83 8.78 -16.59
N HIS A 68 -2.31 9.76 -15.87
CA HIS A 68 -2.15 11.13 -16.37
C HIS A 68 -0.94 11.84 -15.75
N THR A 69 -0.51 12.94 -16.36
CA THR A 69 0.71 13.67 -15.98
C THR A 69 0.69 14.22 -14.56
N ASN A 70 -0.50 14.51 -14.01
CA ASN A 70 -0.68 14.98 -12.65
C ASN A 70 -0.84 13.87 -11.59
N ASN A 71 -0.64 12.59 -11.96
CA ASN A 71 -0.73 11.49 -10.98
C ASN A 71 0.42 11.60 -9.97
N ILE A 72 0.09 11.38 -8.70
CA ILE A 72 1.06 11.43 -7.60
C ILE A 72 2.23 10.48 -7.88
N THR A 73 2.03 9.33 -8.52
CA THR A 73 3.06 8.31 -8.76
C THR A 73 3.75 8.40 -10.13
N TYR A 74 3.38 9.35 -10.99
CA TYR A 74 3.88 9.42 -12.37
C TYR A 74 5.20 10.18 -12.53
N SER A 75 5.41 11.27 -11.78
CA SER A 75 6.60 12.12 -11.98
C SER A 75 7.88 11.53 -11.39
N ALA A 76 9.03 11.85 -11.99
CA ALA A 76 10.33 11.34 -11.53
C ALA A 76 10.63 11.74 -10.06
N ALA A 77 10.32 12.99 -9.67
CA ALA A 77 10.47 13.45 -8.30
C ALA A 77 9.62 12.63 -7.32
N ARG A 78 8.37 12.33 -7.69
CA ARG A 78 7.48 11.52 -6.86
C ARG A 78 7.86 10.05 -6.84
N ALA A 79 8.41 9.52 -7.94
CA ALA A 79 8.97 8.17 -7.97
C ALA A 79 10.17 8.02 -7.02
N GLN A 80 11.02 9.06 -6.87
CA GLN A 80 12.08 9.06 -5.86
C GLN A 80 11.52 9.17 -4.44
N HIS A 81 10.46 9.95 -4.25
CA HIS A 81 9.76 10.01 -2.97
C HIS A 81 9.20 8.65 -2.57
N TRP A 82 8.48 7.97 -3.47
CA TRP A 82 7.99 6.61 -3.27
C TRP A 82 9.10 5.62 -2.85
N ARG A 83 10.27 5.69 -3.50
CA ARG A 83 11.43 4.85 -3.12
C ARG A 83 11.91 5.09 -1.69
N ARG A 84 11.79 6.31 -1.17
CA ARG A 84 12.10 6.60 0.24
C ARG A 84 11.01 6.08 1.16
N GLU A 85 9.75 6.29 0.81
CA GLU A 85 8.61 5.84 1.63
C GLU A 85 8.58 4.32 1.75
N ILE A 86 8.84 3.56 0.68
CA ILE A 86 8.87 2.09 0.76
C ILE A 86 9.98 1.56 1.68
N LEU A 87 11.13 2.27 1.76
CA LEU A 87 12.18 1.93 2.73
C LEU A 87 11.74 2.24 4.17
N ARG A 88 10.98 3.32 4.38
CA ARG A 88 10.36 3.62 5.68
C ARG A 88 9.34 2.56 6.08
N VAL A 89 8.53 2.08 5.14
CA VAL A 89 7.61 0.95 5.37
C VAL A 89 8.40 -0.29 5.79
N ALA A 90 9.41 -0.69 5.02
CA ALA A 90 10.23 -1.86 5.34
C ALA A 90 10.88 -1.75 6.72
N LYS A 91 11.42 -0.57 7.07
CA LYS A 91 11.97 -0.31 8.41
C LYS A 91 10.90 -0.49 9.50
N LYS A 92 9.72 0.12 9.35
CA LYS A 92 8.62 -0.01 10.31
C LYS A 92 8.16 -1.46 10.49
N THR A 93 8.05 -2.22 9.41
CA THR A 93 7.72 -3.66 9.44
C THR A 93 8.76 -4.43 10.27
N LEU A 94 10.06 -4.15 10.09
CA LEU A 94 11.11 -4.81 10.87
C LEU A 94 11.08 -4.42 12.36
N GLU A 95 10.87 -3.13 12.66
CA GLU A 95 10.74 -2.64 14.03
C GLU A 95 9.55 -3.30 14.75
N LEU A 96 8.39 -3.36 14.08
CA LEU A 96 7.22 -4.06 14.62
C LEU A 96 7.49 -5.54 14.86
N ARG A 97 8.32 -6.19 14.02
CA ARG A 97 8.60 -7.62 14.16
C ARG A 97 9.37 -7.87 15.45
N ARG A 98 10.39 -7.05 15.67
CA ARG A 98 11.24 -7.10 16.84
C ARG A 98 10.49 -6.83 18.14
N THR A 99 9.38 -6.08 18.11
CA THR A 99 8.55 -5.86 19.30
C THR A 99 7.56 -6.98 19.60
N LEU A 100 7.27 -7.84 18.61
CA LEU A 100 6.36 -8.97 18.75
C LEU A 100 7.10 -10.28 19.13
N GLU A 101 8.42 -10.31 18.94
CA GLU A 101 9.34 -11.35 19.43
C GLU A 101 9.70 -11.10 20.90
#